data_AF-A0A1I7RIR1-F1
#
_entry.id   AF-A0A1I7RIR1-F1
#
_cell.length_a   1.000
_cell.length_b   1.000
_cell.length_c   1.000
_cell.angle_alpha   90.00
_cell.angle_beta   90.00
_cell.angle_gamma   90.00
#
_symmetry.space_group_name_H-M   'P 1'
#
loop_
_entity.id
_entity.type
_entity.pdbx_description
1 polymer ?
#
loop_
_entity_poly.entity_id
_entity_poly.type
_entity_poly.pdbx_seq_one_letter_code
_entity_poly.pdbx_strand_id
1 'polypeptide(L)'
;MFLSYLLISLIGLSTAQQLRPEFTITARKIRQSDNSESINAVAGPQMCTAEDCNNHGTCFGTKSMPFCICQIGFAGARCQESYCDNTRECSGHGWCMGTTSQYTCLCNLGYSGTKCEIVGVAVNVTDPVTAEVREKATTLAPSDGPTNNDAEDEKQLTGQL
;
A
#
# COMPACT_ATOMS: atom_id res chain seq x y z
N MET A 1 -61.27 -17.69 38.51
CA MET A 1 -59.99 -17.02 38.17
C MET A 1 -60.04 -16.43 36.75
N PHE A 2 -61.13 -15.70 36.45
CA PHE A 2 -61.50 -15.19 35.13
C PHE A 2 -61.38 -13.64 35.05
N LEU A 3 -60.40 -13.04 35.74
CA LEU A 3 -60.32 -11.58 35.92
C LEU A 3 -58.94 -10.95 35.61
N SER A 4 -57.98 -11.70 35.07
CA SER A 4 -56.64 -11.15 34.75
C SER A 4 -56.29 -11.10 33.26
N TYR A 5 -57.06 -11.72 32.36
CA TYR A 5 -56.78 -11.69 30.91
C TYR A 5 -57.55 -10.62 30.13
N LEU A 6 -58.39 -9.83 30.81
CA LEU A 6 -59.20 -8.76 30.18
C LEU A 6 -58.48 -7.40 30.07
N LEU A 7 -57.14 -7.36 30.22
CA LEU A 7 -56.34 -6.14 30.14
C LEU A 7 -55.38 -6.09 28.92
N ILE A 8 -55.36 -7.13 28.08
CA ILE A 8 -54.42 -7.19 26.94
C ILE A 8 -54.99 -6.50 25.67
N SER A 9 -56.21 -5.96 25.71
CA SER A 9 -56.91 -5.44 24.52
C SER A 9 -57.10 -3.91 24.47
N LEU A 10 -56.36 -3.09 25.24
CA LEU A 10 -56.61 -1.64 25.33
C LEU A 10 -55.42 -0.71 25.01
N ILE A 11 -54.47 -1.12 24.18
CA ILE A 11 -53.47 -0.18 23.66
C ILE A 11 -53.32 -0.30 22.14
N GLY A 12 -54.44 -0.10 21.45
CA GLY A 12 -54.44 0.42 20.10
C GLY A 12 -54.75 1.91 20.16
N LEU A 13 -53.77 2.77 19.87
CA LEU A 13 -53.80 3.79 18.80
C LEU A 13 -52.63 4.78 18.94
N SER A 14 -51.81 4.82 17.89
CA SER A 14 -51.36 6.03 17.17
C SER A 14 -50.48 7.07 17.89
N THR A 15 -49.20 7.13 17.49
CA THR A 15 -48.53 8.27 16.80
C THR A 15 -47.04 8.29 17.13
N ALA A 16 -46.25 7.46 16.43
CA ALA A 16 -44.83 7.71 16.27
C ALA A 16 -44.55 7.78 14.77
N GLN A 17 -44.66 9.01 14.27
CA GLN A 17 -44.44 9.40 12.90
C GLN A 17 -42.95 9.28 12.59
N GLN A 18 -42.50 8.09 12.20
CA GLN A 18 -41.20 7.92 11.55
C GLN A 18 -41.36 8.44 10.12
N LEU A 19 -40.94 9.69 9.88
CA LEU A 19 -40.70 10.17 8.52
C LEU A 19 -39.62 9.28 7.89
N ARG A 20 -40.05 8.23 7.19
CA ARG A 20 -39.24 7.58 6.15
C ARG A 20 -39.45 8.42 4.89
N PRO A 21 -38.44 9.10 4.34
CA PRO A 21 -38.53 9.45 2.93
C PRO A 21 -38.51 8.14 2.14
N GLU A 22 -39.66 7.72 1.62
CA GLU A 22 -39.71 6.75 0.54
C GLU A 22 -39.13 7.40 -0.71
N PHE A 23 -37.79 7.44 -0.80
CA PHE A 23 -37.14 7.66 -2.08
C PHE A 23 -37.21 6.35 -2.86
N THR A 24 -38.40 6.08 -3.40
CA THR A 24 -38.57 5.04 -4.41
C THR A 24 -37.99 5.58 -5.70
N ILE A 25 -36.71 5.26 -5.95
CA ILE A 25 -36.13 5.43 -7.29
C ILE A 25 -36.82 4.40 -8.18
N THR A 26 -37.92 4.81 -8.81
CA THR A 26 -38.52 4.04 -9.88
C THR A 26 -37.55 4.08 -11.06
N ALA A 27 -36.86 2.97 -11.28
CA ALA A 27 -36.02 2.79 -12.47
C ALA A 27 -36.95 2.79 -13.70
N ARG A 28 -37.18 3.96 -14.31
CA ARG A 28 -37.75 4.01 -15.65
C ARG A 28 -36.72 3.44 -16.60
N LYS A 29 -37.05 2.29 -17.20
CA LYS A 29 -36.33 1.75 -18.35
C LYS A 29 -36.44 2.78 -19.49
N ILE A 30 -35.43 3.62 -19.65
CA ILE A 30 -35.28 4.44 -20.84
C ILE A 30 -35.03 3.45 -21.98
N ARG A 31 -35.90 3.43 -22.99
CA ARG A 31 -35.63 2.68 -24.22
C ARG A 31 -34.37 3.29 -24.82
N GLN A 32 -33.25 2.58 -24.76
CA GLN A 32 -32.12 2.86 -25.63
C GLN A 32 -32.60 2.56 -27.04
N SER A 33 -32.73 3.62 -27.84
CA SER A 33 -32.81 3.51 -29.27
C SER A 33 -31.43 3.05 -29.74
N ASP A 34 -31.22 1.73 -29.82
CA ASP A 34 -30.09 1.18 -30.57
C ASP A 34 -30.39 1.39 -32.07
N ASN A 35 -30.30 2.65 -32.51
CA ASN A 35 -30.19 2.96 -33.92
C ASN A 35 -28.71 2.75 -34.26
N SER A 36 -28.33 1.50 -34.53
CA SER A 36 -27.01 1.13 -35.04
C SER A 36 -26.89 1.48 -36.52
N GLU A 37 -27.13 2.75 -36.84
CA GLU A 37 -26.59 3.34 -38.06
C GLU A 37 -25.16 3.77 -37.77
N SER A 38 -24.28 3.32 -38.65
CA SER A 38 -22.81 3.40 -38.62
C SER A 38 -22.33 4.86 -38.63
N ILE A 39 -22.43 5.53 -37.48
CA ILE A 39 -21.62 6.70 -37.19
C ILE A 39 -20.19 6.21 -36.96
N ASN A 40 -19.24 6.71 -37.74
CA ASN A 40 -17.82 6.54 -37.44
C ASN A 40 -17.59 7.12 -36.05
N ALA A 41 -17.58 6.24 -35.04
CA ALA A 41 -17.38 6.61 -33.66
C ALA A 41 -15.97 7.18 -33.55
N VAL A 42 -15.86 8.51 -33.40
CA VAL A 42 -14.72 9.07 -32.70
C VAL A 42 -14.81 8.45 -31.32
N ALA A 43 -14.04 7.39 -31.10
CA ALA A 43 -13.97 6.70 -29.82
C ALA A 43 -13.59 7.76 -28.79
N GLY A 44 -14.55 8.15 -27.96
CA GLY A 44 -14.26 8.98 -26.79
C GLY A 44 -13.18 8.30 -25.94
N PRO A 45 -12.50 9.05 -25.06
CA PRO A 45 -11.44 8.49 -24.24
C PRO A 45 -11.99 7.30 -23.44
N GLN A 46 -11.42 6.11 -23.68
CA GLN A 46 -11.85 4.91 -22.98
C GLN A 46 -11.54 5.06 -21.49
N MET A 47 -12.54 4.84 -20.64
CA MET A 47 -12.37 4.82 -19.19
C MET A 47 -11.49 3.63 -18.79
N CYS A 48 -10.67 3.81 -17.75
CA CYS A 48 -9.87 2.71 -17.24
C CYS A 48 -10.71 1.72 -16.42
N THR A 49 -10.24 0.48 -16.33
CA THR A 49 -10.88 -0.61 -15.58
C THR A 49 -9.96 -1.13 -14.48
N ALA A 50 -10.46 -1.99 -13.59
CA ALA A 50 -9.65 -2.59 -12.53
C ALA A 50 -8.45 -3.40 -13.07
N GLU A 51 -8.59 -3.98 -14.26
CA GLU A 51 -7.51 -4.68 -14.97
C GLU A 51 -6.32 -3.77 -15.26
N ASP A 52 -6.59 -2.48 -15.52
CA ASP A 52 -5.54 -1.49 -15.72
C ASP A 52 -4.71 -1.24 -14.46
N CYS A 53 -5.20 -1.63 -13.28
CA CYS A 53 -4.50 -1.61 -12.00
C CYS A 53 -4.12 -3.02 -11.52
N ASN A 54 -3.89 -3.95 -12.45
CA ASN A 54 -3.59 -5.37 -12.18
C ASN A 54 -4.62 -6.07 -11.28
N ASN A 55 -5.85 -5.59 -11.24
CA ASN A 55 -6.91 -6.04 -10.32
C ASN A 55 -6.57 -5.92 -8.83
N HIS A 56 -5.52 -5.17 -8.48
CA HIS A 56 -5.05 -4.96 -7.11
C HIS A 56 -5.36 -3.54 -6.61
N GLY A 57 -6.33 -2.87 -7.22
CA GLY A 57 -6.68 -1.49 -6.90
C GLY A 57 -7.94 -1.00 -7.58
N THR A 58 -8.34 0.23 -7.24
CA THR A 58 -9.42 0.94 -7.91
C THR A 58 -8.83 1.92 -8.92
N CYS A 59 -9.35 1.88 -10.16
CA CYS A 59 -8.89 2.76 -11.23
C CYS A 59 -9.76 4.01 -11.37
N PHE A 60 -9.11 5.15 -11.62
CA PHE A 60 -9.72 6.43 -11.94
C PHE A 60 -9.10 7.01 -13.22
N GLY A 61 -9.92 7.66 -14.06
CA GLY A 61 -9.45 8.31 -15.28
C GLY A 61 -9.65 7.46 -16.54
N THR A 62 -8.70 7.56 -17.47
CA THR A 62 -8.80 6.97 -18.82
C THR A 62 -7.73 5.90 -19.02
N LYS A 63 -7.88 5.01 -20.00
CA LYS A 63 -6.88 3.99 -20.32
C LYS A 63 -5.52 4.56 -20.71
N SER A 64 -5.50 5.77 -21.29
CA SER A 64 -4.26 6.46 -21.64
C SER A 64 -3.51 6.99 -20.42
N MET A 65 -4.24 7.32 -19.35
CA MET A 65 -3.68 7.88 -18.12
C MET A 65 -4.49 7.39 -16.91
N PRO A 66 -4.30 6.12 -16.51
CA PRO A 66 -4.99 5.55 -15.37
C PRO A 66 -4.33 6.01 -14.06
N PHE A 67 -5.15 6.37 -13.09
CA PHE A 67 -4.72 6.63 -11.71
C PHE A 67 -5.24 5.49 -10.82
N CYS A 68 -4.32 4.73 -10.24
CA CYS A 68 -4.64 3.54 -9.45
C CYS A 68 -4.49 3.81 -7.96
N ILE A 69 -5.54 3.53 -7.18
CA ILE A 69 -5.46 3.44 -5.72
C ILE A 69 -5.29 1.96 -5.35
N CYS A 70 -4.09 1.60 -4.89
CA CYS A 70 -3.74 0.21 -4.59
C CYS A 70 -4.36 -0.28 -3.28
N GLN A 71 -4.73 -1.55 -3.26
CA GLN A 71 -5.13 -2.26 -2.05
C GLN A 71 -3.92 -2.46 -1.13
N ILE A 72 -4.19 -2.71 0.15
CA ILE A 72 -3.16 -2.99 1.15
C ILE A 72 -2.32 -4.19 0.69
N GLY A 73 -1.00 -4.05 0.73
CA GLY A 73 -0.08 -5.08 0.26
C GLY A 73 0.41 -4.90 -1.18
N PHE A 74 -0.10 -3.91 -1.92
CA PHE A 74 0.34 -3.60 -3.28
C PHE A 74 0.85 -2.16 -3.44
N ALA A 75 1.73 -1.97 -4.42
CA ALA A 75 2.41 -0.71 -4.71
C ALA A 75 2.72 -0.56 -6.21
N GLY A 76 3.18 0.63 -6.58
CA GLY A 76 3.52 1.00 -7.96
C GLY A 76 2.39 1.70 -8.70
N ALA A 77 2.72 2.30 -9.85
CA ALA A 77 1.79 3.13 -10.63
C ALA A 77 0.51 2.40 -11.08
N ARG A 78 0.61 1.09 -11.30
CA ARG A 78 -0.52 0.22 -11.70
C ARG A 78 -0.76 -0.89 -10.68
N CYS A 79 -0.31 -0.75 -9.44
CA CYS A 79 -0.41 -1.79 -8.40
C CYS A 79 0.21 -3.14 -8.82
N GLN A 80 1.26 -3.09 -9.63
CA GLN A 80 1.93 -4.27 -10.17
C GLN A 80 2.92 -4.91 -9.19
N GLU A 81 3.35 -4.18 -8.16
CA GLU A 81 4.29 -4.67 -7.16
C GLU A 81 3.55 -5.03 -5.87
N SER A 82 4.03 -6.05 -5.18
CA SER A 82 3.61 -6.38 -3.82
C SER A 82 4.63 -5.87 -2.81
N TYR A 83 4.17 -5.45 -1.63
CA TYR A 83 5.07 -5.22 -0.50
C TYR A 83 5.79 -6.52 -0.13
N CYS A 84 7.03 -6.39 0.32
CA CYS A 84 7.79 -7.55 0.75
C CYS A 84 7.29 -8.09 2.10
N ASP A 85 7.52 -9.38 2.31
CA ASP A 85 7.11 -10.15 3.46
C ASP A 85 8.33 -10.56 4.29
N ASN A 86 8.27 -10.35 5.60
CA ASN A 86 9.36 -10.66 6.52
C ASN A 86 9.79 -12.13 6.45
N THR A 87 8.84 -13.06 6.24
CA THR A 87 9.08 -14.50 6.22
C THR A 87 9.72 -14.96 4.92
N ARG A 88 9.33 -14.35 3.80
CA ARG A 88 9.78 -14.78 2.46
C ARG A 88 11.08 -14.11 2.05
N GLU A 89 11.17 -12.80 2.22
CA GLU A 89 12.33 -12.02 1.77
C GLU A 89 13.43 -11.92 2.82
N CYS A 90 13.07 -11.86 4.11
CA CYS A 90 14.03 -11.75 5.22
C CYS A 90 14.11 -13.01 6.10
N SER A 91 13.79 -14.18 5.53
CA SER A 91 13.85 -15.50 6.17
C SER A 91 13.12 -15.61 7.53
N GLY A 92 12.20 -14.69 7.84
CA GLY A 92 11.53 -14.59 9.13
C GLY A 92 12.42 -14.10 10.28
N HIS A 93 13.64 -13.67 9.97
CA HIS A 93 14.66 -13.26 10.95
C HIS A 93 14.99 -11.76 10.88
N GLY A 94 14.11 -10.98 10.27
CA GLY A 94 14.24 -9.53 10.18
C GLY A 94 12.96 -8.85 9.75
N TRP A 95 13.01 -7.52 9.69
CA TRP A 95 11.96 -6.67 9.16
C TRP A 95 12.25 -6.31 7.72
N CYS A 96 11.29 -6.55 6.84
CA CYS A 96 11.38 -6.23 5.44
C CYS A 96 10.87 -4.82 5.16
N MET A 97 11.66 -4.05 4.42
CA MET A 97 11.30 -2.71 3.97
C MET A 97 11.36 -2.66 2.45
N GLY A 98 10.27 -2.27 1.80
CA GLY A 98 10.18 -2.11 0.34
C GLY A 98 9.18 -3.06 -0.32
N THR A 99 9.43 -3.37 -1.59
CA THR A 99 8.58 -4.25 -2.42
C THR A 99 9.30 -5.57 -2.71
N THR A 100 8.59 -6.55 -3.25
CA THR A 100 9.17 -7.85 -3.62
C THR A 100 10.28 -7.76 -4.66
N SER A 101 10.32 -6.68 -5.46
CA SER A 101 11.38 -6.44 -6.44
C SER A 101 12.58 -5.68 -5.85
N GLN A 102 12.33 -4.79 -4.88
CA GLN A 102 13.35 -3.95 -4.26
C GLN A 102 13.07 -3.86 -2.76
N TYR A 103 13.83 -4.63 -1.97
CA TYR A 103 13.70 -4.67 -0.53
C TYR A 103 15.04 -4.57 0.18
N THR A 104 14.97 -4.17 1.45
CA THR A 104 16.08 -4.22 2.39
C THR A 104 15.60 -4.89 3.68
N CYS A 105 16.41 -5.81 4.20
CA CYS A 105 16.12 -6.52 5.43
C CYS A 105 16.88 -5.92 6.61
N LEU A 106 16.15 -5.56 7.67
CA LEU A 106 16.73 -5.21 8.97
C LEU A 106 16.74 -6.45 9.85
N CYS A 107 17.90 -7.08 9.97
CA CYS A 107 18.04 -8.35 10.68
C CYS A 107 17.92 -8.21 12.20
N ASN A 108 17.26 -9.18 12.81
CA ASN A 108 17.21 -9.32 14.26
C ASN A 108 18.60 -9.65 14.84
N LEU A 109 18.77 -9.43 16.14
CA LEU A 109 20.03 -9.74 16.82
C LEU A 109 20.41 -11.21 16.62
N GLY A 110 21.67 -11.43 16.27
CA GLY A 110 22.20 -12.76 15.96
C GLY A 110 21.84 -13.27 14.56
N TYR A 111 21.34 -12.41 13.67
CA TYR A 111 21.16 -12.73 12.25
C TYR A 111 21.85 -11.69 11.37
N SER A 112 22.33 -12.12 10.21
CA SER A 112 23.04 -11.31 9.23
C SER A 112 22.88 -11.89 7.82
N GLY A 113 23.43 -11.21 6.82
CA GLY A 113 23.19 -11.54 5.41
C GLY A 113 22.12 -10.64 4.80
N THR A 114 21.98 -10.69 3.48
CA THR A 114 21.04 -9.83 2.75
C THR A 114 19.57 -10.21 3.01
N LYS A 115 19.33 -11.47 3.40
CA LYS A 115 18.01 -12.01 3.76
C LYS A 115 17.93 -12.45 5.22
N CYS A 116 18.91 -12.06 6.05
CA CYS A 116 18.99 -12.50 7.45
C CYS A 116 19.08 -14.02 7.61
N GLU A 117 19.69 -14.70 6.64
CA GLU A 117 19.81 -16.15 6.57
C GLU A 117 21.00 -16.71 7.38
N ILE A 118 21.94 -15.84 7.77
CA ILE A 118 23.16 -16.23 8.48
C ILE A 118 22.96 -16.00 9.97
N VAL A 119 22.97 -17.08 10.76
CA VAL A 119 22.94 -17.02 12.22
C VAL A 119 24.31 -16.59 12.76
N GLY A 120 24.40 -15.35 13.23
CA GLY A 120 25.53 -14.83 13.99
C GLY A 120 25.33 -15.14 15.47
N VAL A 121 26.34 -15.72 16.12
CA VAL A 121 26.28 -15.86 17.58
C VAL A 121 26.29 -14.46 18.19
N ALA A 122 25.30 -14.14 19.02
CA ALA A 122 25.31 -12.92 19.82
C ALA A 122 26.56 -12.98 20.73
N VAL A 123 27.57 -12.18 20.40
CA VAL A 123 28.74 -12.04 21.26
C VAL A 123 28.26 -11.37 22.54
N ASN A 124 28.27 -12.11 23.64
CA ASN A 124 27.92 -11.56 24.93
C ASN A 124 29.01 -10.55 25.32
N VAL A 125 28.66 -9.27 25.37
CA VAL A 125 29.58 -8.17 25.70
C VAL A 125 30.06 -8.24 27.16
N THR A 126 29.55 -9.20 27.94
CA THR A 126 30.03 -9.49 29.31
C THR A 126 31.05 -10.63 29.37
N ASP A 127 31.38 -11.28 28.24
CA ASP A 127 32.44 -12.28 28.21
C ASP A 127 33.81 -11.58 28.23
N PRO A 128 34.74 -12.00 29.12
CA PRO A 128 36.06 -11.39 29.27
C PRO A 128 36.96 -11.51 28.03
N VAL A 129 36.50 -12.15 26.96
CA VAL A 129 37.18 -12.26 25.66
C VAL A 129 37.10 -10.96 24.83
N THR A 130 36.29 -9.97 25.23
CA THR A 130 36.12 -8.71 24.49
C THR A 130 37.03 -7.55 24.94
N ALA A 131 37.88 -7.76 25.95
CA ALA A 131 38.80 -6.71 26.43
C ALA A 131 39.86 -6.29 25.39
N GLU A 132 40.13 -7.12 24.37
CA GLU A 132 41.06 -6.78 23.27
C GLU A 132 40.37 -6.27 22.00
N VAL A 133 39.03 -6.29 21.91
CA VAL A 133 38.30 -5.76 20.72
C VAL A 133 37.87 -4.29 20.91
N ARG A 134 37.99 -3.76 22.13
CA ARG A 134 37.62 -2.36 22.44
C ARG A 134 38.53 -1.31 21.80
N GLU A 135 39.69 -1.67 21.26
CA GLU A 135 40.58 -0.71 20.58
C GLU A 135 40.42 -0.66 19.04
N LYS A 136 39.59 -1.54 18.43
CA LYS A 136 39.39 -1.52 16.96
C LYS A 136 38.06 -0.94 16.47
N ALA A 137 37.15 -0.58 17.38
CA ALA A 137 35.88 0.07 17.04
C ALA A 137 36.00 1.60 16.83
N THR A 138 37.13 2.21 17.20
CA THR A 138 37.39 3.66 17.05
C THR A 138 38.17 4.04 15.79
N THR A 139 38.51 3.08 14.91
CA THR A 139 39.22 3.37 13.63
C THR A 139 38.47 2.91 12.38
N LEU A 140 37.27 2.34 12.51
CA LEU A 140 36.37 2.21 11.37
C LEU A 140 35.56 3.50 11.26
N ALA A 141 36.13 4.42 10.48
CA ALA A 141 35.40 5.54 9.91
C ALA A 141 34.08 5.05 9.28
N PRO A 142 33.02 5.88 9.26
CA PRO A 142 31.79 5.55 8.55
C PRO A 142 32.09 5.52 7.05
N SER A 143 32.40 4.34 6.51
CA SER A 143 32.45 4.12 5.08
C SER A 143 31.03 3.84 4.58
N ASP A 144 30.54 4.83 3.85
CA ASP A 144 29.62 4.70 2.72
C ASP A 144 28.12 4.78 3.03
N GLY A 145 27.66 6.01 3.27
CA GLY A 145 26.36 6.43 2.76
C GLY A 145 26.37 6.49 1.23
N PRO A 146 25.21 6.38 0.56
CA PRO A 146 25.14 6.48 -0.90
C PRO A 146 25.57 7.89 -1.33
N THR A 147 26.66 7.99 -2.07
CA THR A 147 27.08 9.22 -2.75
C THR A 147 26.07 9.55 -3.84
N ASN A 148 25.14 10.46 -3.55
CA ASN A 148 24.42 11.18 -4.59
C ASN A 148 25.42 12.15 -5.24
N ASN A 149 26.05 11.70 -6.33
CA ASN A 149 26.85 12.56 -7.20
C ASN A 149 25.92 13.22 -8.23
N ASP A 150 25.16 14.22 -7.77
CA ASP A 150 24.68 15.31 -8.63
C ASP A 150 25.33 16.59 -8.08
N ALA A 151 26.54 16.89 -8.56
CA ALA A 151 27.22 18.16 -8.31
C ALA A 151 27.72 18.71 -9.65
N GLU A 152 26.83 19.52 -10.22
CA GLU A 152 27.08 20.87 -10.74
C GLU A 152 28.37 21.14 -11.53
N ASP A 153 28.13 21.44 -12.80
CA ASP A 153 29.02 21.99 -13.81
C ASP A 153 29.47 23.42 -13.42
N GLU A 154 30.47 23.57 -12.56
CA GLU A 154 31.23 24.83 -12.41
C GLU A 154 32.62 24.71 -13.06
N LYS A 155 32.65 24.96 -14.36
CA LYS A 155 33.90 25.21 -15.08
C LYS A 155 34.46 26.56 -14.64
N GLN A 156 35.51 26.50 -13.83
CA GLN A 156 36.39 27.62 -13.44
C GLN A 156 36.69 28.56 -14.62
N LEU A 157 36.28 29.82 -14.50
CA LEU A 157 36.89 30.95 -15.18
C LEU A 157 37.86 31.62 -14.20
N THR A 158 39.09 31.13 -14.14
CA THR A 158 40.20 31.89 -13.53
C THR A 158 40.70 32.91 -14.55
N GLY A 159 40.80 34.16 -14.09
CA GLY A 159 41.01 35.33 -14.95
C GLY A 159 42.45 35.59 -15.40
N GLN A 160 42.48 36.48 -16.40
CA GLN A 160 43.48 37.51 -16.70
C GLN A 160 44.88 37.10 -17.20
N LEU A 161 45.09 37.30 -18.51
CA LEU A 161 45.99 38.32 -19.08
C LEU A 161 45.72 38.49 -20.58
#